data_AF-A0A1E4K2P5-F1
#
_entry.id   AF-A0A1E4K2P5-F1
#
_cell.length_a   1.000
_cell.length_b   1.000
_cell.length_c   1.000
_cell.angle_alpha   90.00
_cell.angle_beta   90.00
_cell.angle_gamma   90.00
#
_symmetry.space_group_name_H-M   'P 1'
#
loop_
_entity.id
_entity.type
_entity.pdbx_description
1 polymer ?
#
loop_
_entity_poly.entity_id
_entity_poly.type
_entity_poly.pdbx_seq_one_letter_code
_entity_poly.pdbx_strand_id
1 'polypeptide(L)'
;MPPGYRLLGSEGPEFFDPAVQHYRCAFRHAEPVFVQAEDRQRWLAARQRVMDHVLGLIARSPWQSRLVLRGSALLRTQLGAAARRPGDIDWVVLPPALAANSPSGREIIDDIARLVGSRPQVDAGTTIDAERYAIGAIWTYERAEGRRLTFTWSVDGLPPGTLQQDFVYGEPLAEAPAETAVTLGSGATVELLAASPALSLCWKLLWLGNDIHPQGKDLYDAVLLAECTRLPPGLLEAVVTQAAAAAREQPMPLPPEIDEWDVDWENFRREYPDVAGDVEDWKRRLAVALARSPDRDPASLTAR
;
A
#
# COMPACT_ATOMS: atom_id res chain seq x y z
N MET A 1 -12.49 -2.88 -26.65
CA MET A 1 -12.31 -3.98 -25.68
C MET A 1 -11.05 -3.67 -24.89
N PRO A 2 -11.11 -3.28 -23.60
CA PRO A 2 -9.89 -3.05 -22.84
C PRO A 2 -9.21 -4.42 -22.65
N PRO A 3 -7.89 -4.54 -22.86
CA PRO A 3 -7.16 -5.76 -22.58
C PRO A 3 -7.29 -6.04 -21.08
N GLY A 4 -7.86 -7.18 -20.71
CA GLY A 4 -7.71 -7.69 -19.36
C GLY A 4 -6.22 -7.75 -19.03
N TYR A 5 -5.87 -7.23 -17.87
CA TYR A 5 -4.54 -7.19 -17.28
C TYR A 5 -3.82 -8.53 -17.47
N ARG A 6 -2.94 -8.61 -18.47
CA ARG A 6 -2.13 -9.80 -18.74
C ARG A 6 -0.79 -9.36 -19.29
N LEU A 7 0.13 -9.01 -18.38
CA LEU A 7 1.54 -9.08 -18.70
C LEU A 7 1.95 -10.55 -18.60
N LEU A 8 2.20 -11.16 -19.77
CA LEU A 8 2.61 -12.54 -19.93
C LEU A 8 3.86 -12.87 -19.10
N GLY A 9 3.84 -13.99 -18.36
CA GLY A 9 5.07 -14.76 -18.10
C GLY A 9 5.41 -15.18 -16.66
N SER A 10 4.50 -15.18 -15.68
CA SER A 10 4.80 -15.73 -14.35
C SER A 10 3.94 -16.96 -14.03
N GLU A 11 4.56 -18.14 -14.01
CA GLU A 11 3.97 -19.37 -13.47
C GLU A 11 4.03 -19.35 -11.92
N GLY A 12 3.37 -18.38 -11.30
CA GLY A 12 3.26 -18.24 -9.84
C GLY A 12 1.82 -18.34 -9.37
N PRO A 13 1.57 -18.63 -8.07
CA PRO A 13 0.22 -18.61 -7.52
C PRO A 13 -0.44 -17.22 -7.74
N GLU A 14 -1.76 -17.19 -7.81
CA GLU A 14 -2.53 -15.96 -7.98
C GLU A 14 -3.11 -15.53 -6.62
N PHE A 15 -2.88 -14.28 -6.23
CA PHE A 15 -3.41 -13.71 -4.98
C PHE A 15 -4.53 -12.73 -5.30
N PHE A 16 -5.65 -12.83 -4.60
CA PHE A 16 -6.77 -11.90 -4.79
C PHE A 16 -6.32 -10.45 -4.53
N ASP A 17 -6.72 -9.53 -5.41
CA ASP A 17 -6.45 -8.10 -5.29
C ASP A 17 -7.77 -7.31 -5.35
N PRO A 18 -8.26 -6.80 -4.21
CA PRO A 18 -9.54 -6.11 -4.15
C PRO A 18 -9.55 -4.80 -4.97
N ALA A 19 -8.40 -4.20 -5.26
CA ALA A 19 -8.33 -2.96 -6.04
C ALA A 19 -8.75 -3.14 -7.51
N VAL A 20 -8.75 -4.38 -7.99
CA VAL A 20 -9.12 -4.78 -9.35
C VAL A 20 -10.34 -5.70 -9.37
N GLN A 21 -11.12 -5.77 -8.28
CA GLN A 21 -12.30 -6.65 -8.15
C GLN A 21 -13.39 -6.42 -9.20
N HIS A 22 -13.42 -5.23 -9.80
CA HIS A 22 -14.34 -4.89 -10.89
C HIS A 22 -13.94 -5.52 -12.25
N TYR A 23 -12.75 -6.14 -12.34
CA TYR A 23 -12.33 -6.96 -13.47
C TYR A 23 -12.63 -8.44 -13.24
N ARG A 24 -12.91 -9.19 -14.32
CA ARG A 24 -13.24 -10.63 -14.26
C ARG A 24 -12.13 -11.52 -13.67
N CYS A 25 -10.90 -11.02 -13.59
CA CYS A 25 -9.73 -11.72 -13.05
C CYS A 25 -9.02 -10.78 -12.05
N ALA A 26 -9.57 -10.67 -10.84
CA ALA A 26 -9.08 -9.77 -9.80
C ALA A 26 -7.94 -10.39 -8.99
N PHE A 27 -6.89 -10.82 -9.69
CA PHE A 27 -5.74 -11.47 -9.09
C PHE A 27 -4.46 -10.76 -9.50
N ARG A 28 -3.53 -10.63 -8.55
CA ARG A 28 -2.14 -10.27 -8.83
C ARG A 28 -1.30 -11.56 -8.90
N HIS A 29 -0.33 -11.58 -9.80
CA HIS A 29 0.64 -12.66 -9.85
C HIS A 29 1.53 -12.63 -8.60
N ALA A 30 1.72 -13.80 -7.99
CA ALA A 30 2.68 -13.98 -6.91
C ALA A 30 4.11 -13.76 -7.39
N GLU A 31 5.00 -13.61 -6.42
CA GLU A 31 6.43 -13.76 -6.63
C GLU A 31 6.74 -15.12 -7.30
N PRO A 32 7.76 -15.20 -8.17
CA PRO A 32 8.18 -16.47 -8.76
C PRO A 32 8.51 -17.49 -7.66
N VAL A 33 8.19 -18.76 -7.92
CA VAL A 33 8.57 -19.86 -7.04
C VAL A 33 10.00 -20.28 -7.35
N PHE A 34 10.86 -20.30 -6.33
CA PHE A 34 12.26 -20.67 -6.46
C PHE A 34 12.52 -22.03 -5.80
N VAL A 35 13.25 -22.89 -6.50
CA VAL A 35 13.74 -24.16 -5.93
C VAL A 35 14.82 -23.90 -4.89
N GLN A 36 15.73 -22.96 -5.17
CA GLN A 36 16.84 -22.61 -4.30
C GLN A 36 16.53 -21.37 -3.46
N ALA A 37 16.80 -21.45 -2.16
CA ALA A 37 16.60 -20.32 -1.25
C ALA A 37 17.49 -19.12 -1.62
N GLU A 38 18.70 -19.37 -2.13
CA GLU A 38 19.65 -18.34 -2.54
C GLU A 38 19.13 -17.51 -3.71
N ASP A 39 18.55 -18.16 -4.73
CA ASP A 39 17.93 -17.49 -5.87
C ASP A 39 16.73 -16.63 -5.44
N ARG A 40 15.92 -17.15 -4.51
CA ARG A 40 14.84 -16.37 -3.90
C ARG A 40 15.36 -15.11 -3.22
N GLN A 41 16.42 -15.23 -2.40
CA GLN A 41 16.99 -14.07 -1.71
C GLN A 41 17.60 -13.05 -2.70
N ARG A 42 18.28 -13.52 -3.75
CA ARG A 42 18.81 -12.66 -4.82
C ARG A 42 17.69 -11.89 -5.52
N TRP A 43 16.59 -12.56 -5.86
CA TRP A 43 15.43 -11.95 -6.50
C TRP A 43 14.74 -10.94 -5.59
N LEU A 44 14.50 -11.29 -4.31
CA LEU A 44 13.89 -10.38 -3.32
C LEU A 44 14.75 -9.13 -3.10
N ALA A 45 16.08 -9.30 -3.04
CA ALA A 45 17.00 -8.17 -2.92
C ALA A 45 16.96 -7.27 -4.15
N ALA A 46 16.86 -7.84 -5.36
CA ALA A 46 16.70 -7.07 -6.60
C ALA A 46 15.38 -6.29 -6.62
N ARG A 47 14.27 -6.93 -6.21
CA ARG A 47 12.97 -6.28 -6.08
C ARG A 47 13.00 -5.09 -5.13
N GLN A 48 13.64 -5.24 -3.97
CA GLN A 48 13.82 -4.14 -3.01
C GLN A 48 14.63 -3.00 -3.63
N ARG A 49 15.72 -3.30 -4.36
CA ARG A 49 16.53 -2.26 -5.04
C ARG A 49 15.74 -1.54 -6.13
N VAL A 50 14.86 -2.24 -6.85
CA VAL A 50 13.94 -1.64 -7.84
C VAL A 50 12.98 -0.66 -7.16
N MET A 51 12.39 -1.03 -6.03
CA MET A 51 11.54 -0.11 -5.23
C MET A 51 12.32 1.09 -4.73
N ASP A 52 13.50 0.87 -4.13
CA ASP A 52 14.38 1.91 -3.61
C ASP A 52 14.80 2.91 -4.70
N HIS A 53 15.11 2.39 -5.90
CA HIS A 53 15.46 3.19 -7.05
C HIS A 53 14.32 4.12 -7.45
N VAL A 54 13.09 3.60 -7.56
CA VAL A 54 11.92 4.40 -7.93
C VAL A 54 11.58 5.45 -6.86
N LEU A 55 11.63 5.10 -5.58
CA LEU A 55 11.47 6.07 -4.49
C LEU A 55 12.53 7.18 -4.58
N GLY A 56 13.79 6.81 -4.83
CA GLY A 56 14.87 7.78 -5.00
C GLY A 56 14.74 8.66 -6.25
N LEU A 57 14.19 8.15 -7.35
CA LEU A 57 13.88 8.95 -8.53
C LEU A 57 12.80 9.99 -8.24
N ILE A 58 11.70 9.57 -7.62
CA ILE A 58 10.58 10.46 -7.28
C ILE A 58 11.01 11.53 -6.28
N ALA A 59 11.78 11.14 -5.24
CA ALA A 59 12.33 12.05 -4.24
C ALA A 59 13.32 13.09 -4.79
N ARG A 60 13.80 12.95 -6.03
CA ARG A 60 14.66 13.93 -6.72
C ARG A 60 13.96 14.59 -7.90
N SER A 61 12.65 14.42 -8.01
CA SER A 61 11.83 14.92 -9.10
C SER A 61 10.94 16.08 -8.63
N PRO A 62 10.41 16.88 -9.57
CA PRO A 62 9.41 17.90 -9.25
C PRO A 62 8.15 17.33 -8.55
N TRP A 63 7.88 16.03 -8.69
CA TRP A 63 6.70 15.37 -8.12
C TRP A 63 6.81 15.09 -6.62
N GLN A 64 7.97 15.26 -5.99
CA GLN A 64 8.14 15.02 -4.54
C GLN A 64 7.16 15.83 -3.67
N SER A 65 6.73 17.01 -4.15
CA SER A 65 5.81 17.91 -3.44
C SER A 65 4.33 17.64 -3.77
N ARG A 66 4.06 16.68 -4.67
CA ARG A 66 2.73 16.34 -5.19
C ARG A 66 2.31 14.92 -4.83
N LEU A 67 3.21 14.11 -4.30
CA LEU A 67 2.98 12.71 -3.99
C LEU A 67 3.27 12.45 -2.52
N VAL A 68 2.26 11.97 -1.80
CA VAL A 68 2.37 11.56 -0.41
C VAL A 68 2.52 10.05 -0.36
N LEU A 69 3.68 9.58 0.11
CA LEU A 69 3.92 8.15 0.31
C LEU A 69 3.02 7.62 1.42
N ARG A 70 2.42 6.46 1.19
CA ARG A 70 1.63 5.72 2.18
C ARG A 70 1.84 4.22 2.00
N GLY A 71 1.04 3.44 2.74
CA GLY A 71 0.98 2.00 2.56
C GLY A 71 2.28 1.30 2.96
N SER A 72 2.47 0.10 2.42
CA SER A 72 3.46 -0.85 2.95
C SER A 72 4.92 -0.39 2.79
N ALA A 73 5.23 0.35 1.74
CA ALA A 73 6.56 0.90 1.49
C ALA A 73 7.00 1.90 2.56
N LEU A 74 6.05 2.67 3.13
CA LEU A 74 6.34 3.61 4.21
C LEU A 74 6.55 2.91 5.56
N LEU A 75 5.83 1.79 5.80
CA LEU A 75 5.80 1.14 7.11
C LEU A 75 7.17 0.67 7.59
N ARG A 76 8.11 0.37 6.69
CA ARG A 76 9.49 0.05 7.08
C ARG A 76 10.19 1.19 7.83
N THR A 77 9.92 2.44 7.44
CA THR A 77 10.46 3.62 8.14
C THR A 77 9.82 3.76 9.52
N GLN A 78 8.54 3.41 9.65
CA GLN A 78 7.75 3.61 10.87
C GLN A 78 7.90 2.46 11.90
N LEU A 79 8.07 1.23 11.42
CA LEU A 79 8.04 0.00 12.22
C LEU A 79 9.38 -0.75 12.22
N GLY A 80 10.36 -0.29 11.44
CA GLY A 80 11.67 -0.92 11.32
C GLY A 80 11.59 -2.36 10.83
N ALA A 81 12.35 -3.25 11.47
CA ALA A 81 12.44 -4.67 11.08
C ALA A 81 11.15 -5.48 11.30
N ALA A 82 10.18 -4.95 12.08
CA ALA A 82 8.89 -5.60 12.28
C ALA A 82 7.95 -5.42 11.08
N ALA A 83 8.18 -4.40 10.24
CA ALA A 83 7.42 -4.21 9.01
C ALA A 83 7.56 -5.43 8.10
N ARG A 84 6.44 -5.89 7.56
CA ARG A 84 6.48 -6.85 6.46
C ARG A 84 7.13 -6.22 5.22
N ARG A 85 7.64 -7.05 4.32
CA ARG A 85 8.16 -6.57 3.03
C ARG A 85 7.03 -5.88 2.24
N PRO A 86 7.30 -4.73 1.59
CA PRO A 86 6.28 -4.02 0.82
C PRO A 86 5.92 -4.75 -0.47
N GLY A 87 4.63 -4.71 -0.84
CA GLY A 87 4.07 -5.34 -2.05
C GLY A 87 4.11 -4.43 -3.28
N ASP A 88 4.08 -3.13 -3.04
CA ASP A 88 3.78 -2.04 -3.95
C ASP A 88 4.28 -0.72 -3.36
N ILE A 89 4.17 0.35 -4.14
CA ILE A 89 4.36 1.72 -3.67
C ILE A 89 3.04 2.46 -3.82
N ASP A 90 2.48 2.94 -2.72
CA ASP A 90 1.21 3.66 -2.70
C ASP A 90 1.42 5.16 -2.53
N TRP A 91 0.74 5.94 -3.37
CA TRP A 91 0.80 7.40 -3.38
C TRP A 91 -0.60 8.00 -3.26
N VAL A 92 -0.75 9.02 -2.40
CA VAL A 92 -1.85 9.98 -2.51
C VAL A 92 -1.38 11.17 -3.32
N VAL A 93 -2.16 11.54 -4.34
CA VAL A 93 -1.84 12.65 -5.26
C VAL A 93 -2.44 13.96 -4.75
N LEU A 94 -1.62 15.01 -4.73
CA LEU A 94 -2.02 16.36 -4.32
C LEU A 94 -2.19 17.34 -5.50
N PRO A 95 -3.12 18.31 -5.39
CA PRO A 95 -4.10 18.48 -4.33
C PRO A 95 -5.28 17.51 -4.48
N PRO A 96 -6.09 17.29 -3.42
CA PRO A 96 -7.27 16.42 -3.49
C PRO A 96 -8.30 16.82 -4.56
N ALA A 97 -8.33 18.09 -5.00
CA ALA A 97 -9.22 18.52 -6.08
C ALA A 97 -8.80 17.98 -7.47
N LEU A 98 -7.61 17.40 -7.60
CA LEU A 98 -7.10 16.89 -8.88
C LEU A 98 -7.76 15.55 -9.22
N ALA A 99 -8.45 15.52 -10.37
CA ALA A 99 -9.05 14.29 -10.90
C ALA A 99 -8.06 13.50 -11.78
N ALA A 100 -8.07 12.17 -11.67
CA ALA A 100 -7.18 11.27 -12.42
C ALA A 100 -7.34 11.40 -13.94
N ASN A 101 -8.54 11.73 -14.42
CA ASN A 101 -8.83 11.91 -15.85
C ASN A 101 -8.58 13.31 -16.39
N SER A 102 -8.24 14.28 -15.54
CA SER A 102 -7.88 15.63 -15.99
C SER A 102 -6.53 15.61 -16.73
N PRO A 103 -6.24 16.60 -17.61
CA PRO A 103 -4.94 16.69 -18.28
C PRO A 103 -3.76 16.64 -17.30
N SER A 104 -3.82 17.40 -16.21
CA SER A 104 -2.77 17.41 -15.18
C SER A 104 -2.71 16.12 -14.37
N GLY A 105 -3.82 15.41 -14.17
CA GLY A 105 -3.81 14.09 -13.52
C GLY A 105 -3.12 13.03 -14.37
N ARG A 106 -3.34 13.05 -15.69
CA ARG A 106 -2.66 12.15 -16.64
C ARG A 106 -1.18 12.47 -16.78
N GLU A 107 -0.83 13.75 -16.78
CA GLU A 107 0.56 14.22 -16.86
C GLU A 107 1.42 13.64 -15.72
N ILE A 108 0.90 13.56 -14.49
CA ILE A 108 1.65 13.00 -13.35
C ILE A 108 2.13 11.58 -13.64
N ILE A 109 1.21 10.69 -14.02
CA ILE A 109 1.55 9.28 -14.22
C ILE A 109 2.42 9.07 -15.47
N ASP A 110 2.16 9.83 -16.53
CA ASP A 110 2.95 9.78 -17.76
C ASP A 110 4.39 10.28 -17.52
N ASP A 111 4.55 11.33 -16.71
CA ASP A 111 5.87 11.88 -16.37
C ASP A 111 6.65 10.97 -15.44
N ILE A 112 5.99 10.30 -14.49
CA ILE A 112 6.62 9.28 -13.65
C ILE A 112 7.04 8.08 -14.51
N ALA A 113 6.19 7.67 -15.46
CA ALA A 113 6.52 6.60 -16.39
C ALA A 113 7.78 6.95 -17.21
N ARG A 114 7.82 8.17 -17.77
CA ARG A 114 8.99 8.70 -18.49
C ARG A 114 10.23 8.84 -17.60
N LEU A 115 10.06 9.30 -16.36
CA LEU A 115 11.17 9.47 -15.41
C LEU A 115 11.83 8.12 -15.11
N VAL A 116 11.05 7.12 -14.74
CA VAL A 116 11.56 5.75 -14.49
C VAL A 116 12.18 5.16 -15.76
N GLY A 117 11.49 5.28 -16.90
CA GLY A 117 11.99 4.78 -18.19
C GLY A 117 13.27 5.46 -18.67
N SER A 118 13.52 6.71 -18.29
CA SER A 118 14.76 7.44 -18.62
C SER A 118 15.97 7.02 -17.78
N ARG A 119 15.75 6.29 -16.68
CA ARG A 119 16.80 5.77 -15.80
C ARG A 119 16.53 4.30 -15.45
N PRO A 120 16.54 3.40 -16.45
CA PRO A 120 16.11 2.01 -16.25
C PRO A 120 17.13 1.16 -15.47
N GLN A 121 18.40 1.55 -15.48
CA GLN A 121 19.46 0.81 -14.78
C GLN A 121 19.37 1.02 -13.26
N VAL A 122 19.09 -0.04 -12.51
CA VAL A 122 19.00 -0.01 -11.04
C VAL A 122 20.38 -0.28 -10.41
N ASP A 123 21.04 -1.33 -10.87
CA ASP A 123 22.42 -1.70 -10.52
C ASP A 123 23.05 -2.52 -11.66
N ALA A 124 24.26 -3.04 -11.50
CA ALA A 124 24.99 -3.74 -12.58
C ALA A 124 24.24 -4.95 -13.19
N GLY A 125 23.33 -5.60 -12.44
CA GLY A 125 22.63 -6.80 -12.89
C GLY A 125 21.11 -6.70 -12.81
N THR A 126 20.55 -5.52 -12.52
CA THR A 126 19.11 -5.30 -12.36
C THR A 126 18.66 -4.10 -13.21
N THR A 127 17.64 -4.29 -14.04
CA THR A 127 17.15 -3.28 -14.99
C THR A 127 15.63 -3.27 -15.03
N ILE A 128 15.04 -2.07 -15.07
CA ILE A 128 13.61 -1.88 -15.35
C ILE A 128 13.41 -1.84 -16.87
N ASP A 129 12.46 -2.61 -17.38
CA ASP A 129 12.07 -2.57 -18.78
C ASP A 129 11.22 -1.32 -19.06
N ALA A 130 11.84 -0.31 -19.66
CA ALA A 130 11.22 0.98 -19.96
C ALA A 130 10.11 0.89 -21.02
N GLU A 131 10.08 -0.17 -21.83
CA GLU A 131 9.08 -0.36 -22.88
C GLU A 131 7.92 -1.24 -22.40
N ARG A 132 8.14 -2.08 -21.37
CA ARG A 132 7.12 -2.95 -20.77
C ARG A 132 6.55 -2.38 -19.48
N TYR A 133 5.78 -1.30 -19.63
CA TYR A 133 4.92 -0.80 -18.56
C TYR A 133 3.44 -0.79 -18.97
N ALA A 134 2.57 -0.83 -17.98
CA ALA A 134 1.13 -0.73 -18.16
C ALA A 134 0.54 0.29 -17.18
N ILE A 135 -0.42 1.09 -17.66
CA ILE A 135 -1.22 1.98 -16.83
C ILE A 135 -2.66 1.47 -16.85
N GLY A 136 -3.19 1.14 -15.66
CA GLY A 136 -4.55 0.68 -15.47
C GLY A 136 -5.34 1.62 -14.57
N ALA A 137 -6.65 1.72 -14.79
CA ALA A 137 -7.54 2.30 -13.78
C ALA A 137 -7.73 1.28 -12.65
N ILE A 138 -7.72 1.76 -11.41
CA ILE A 138 -8.01 0.96 -10.22
C ILE A 138 -8.99 1.72 -9.33
N TRP A 139 -9.69 0.96 -8.48
CA TRP A 139 -10.49 1.52 -7.38
C TRP A 139 -9.86 1.05 -6.09
N THR A 140 -9.09 1.92 -5.44
CA THR A 140 -8.39 1.57 -4.21
C THR A 140 -9.39 1.47 -3.07
N TYR A 141 -9.54 0.28 -2.50
CA TYR A 141 -10.50 -0.04 -1.42
C TYR A 141 -11.93 0.45 -1.74
N GLU A 142 -12.37 0.25 -2.99
CA GLU A 142 -13.72 0.53 -3.51
C GLU A 142 -14.15 2.01 -3.55
N ARG A 143 -13.36 2.92 -2.98
CA ARG A 143 -13.82 4.29 -2.68
C ARG A 143 -13.11 5.37 -3.50
N ALA A 144 -11.84 5.15 -3.84
CA ALA A 144 -11.03 6.20 -4.44
C ALA A 144 -10.60 5.84 -5.87
N GLU A 145 -10.81 6.79 -6.80
CA GLU A 145 -10.32 6.65 -8.17
C GLU A 145 -8.79 6.68 -8.18
N GLY A 146 -8.19 5.63 -8.72
CA GLY A 146 -6.74 5.52 -8.79
C GLY A 146 -6.22 5.14 -10.18
N ARG A 147 -4.91 5.24 -10.33
CA ARG A 147 -4.16 4.70 -11.47
C ARG A 147 -3.05 3.81 -10.97
N ARG A 148 -2.94 2.63 -11.55
CA ARG A 148 -1.86 1.67 -11.30
C ARG A 148 -0.86 1.73 -12.44
N LEU A 149 0.38 2.08 -12.13
CA LEU A 149 1.53 1.97 -13.02
C LEU A 149 2.31 0.70 -12.67
N THR A 150 2.39 -0.24 -13.62
CA THR A 150 3.17 -1.47 -13.46
C THR A 150 4.34 -1.48 -14.41
N PHE A 151 5.55 -1.75 -13.90
CA PHE A 151 6.75 -2.01 -14.71
C PHE A 151 7.15 -3.47 -14.62
N THR A 152 7.70 -4.01 -15.70
CA THR A 152 8.49 -5.24 -15.65
C THR A 152 9.94 -4.89 -15.33
N TRP A 153 10.63 -5.71 -14.55
CA TRP A 153 12.07 -5.59 -14.31
C TRP A 153 12.73 -6.96 -14.44
N SER A 154 14.01 -6.98 -14.78
CA SER A 154 14.84 -8.18 -14.89
C SER A 154 16.01 -8.13 -13.93
N VAL A 155 16.49 -9.31 -13.55
CA VAL A 155 17.76 -9.49 -12.85
C VAL A 155 18.51 -10.67 -13.45
N ASP A 156 19.82 -10.55 -13.58
CA ASP A 156 20.65 -11.53 -14.29
C ASP A 156 20.49 -12.97 -13.74
N GLY A 157 20.11 -13.87 -14.65
CA GLY A 157 20.00 -15.30 -14.38
C GLY A 157 18.77 -15.72 -13.58
N LEU A 158 17.80 -14.83 -13.33
CA LEU A 158 16.56 -15.16 -12.63
C LEU A 158 15.33 -14.69 -13.43
N PRO A 159 14.13 -15.23 -13.12
CA PRO A 159 12.88 -14.77 -13.74
C PRO A 159 12.63 -13.27 -13.52
N PRO A 160 12.01 -12.57 -14.49
CA PRO A 160 11.64 -11.17 -14.31
C PRO A 160 10.60 -11.01 -13.19
N GLY A 161 10.53 -9.80 -12.64
CA GLY A 161 9.50 -9.42 -11.68
C GLY A 161 8.68 -8.23 -12.17
N THR A 162 7.68 -7.87 -11.37
CA THR A 162 6.88 -6.66 -11.58
C THR A 162 7.08 -5.68 -10.41
N LEU A 163 7.02 -4.39 -10.72
CA LEU A 163 6.91 -3.31 -9.74
C LEU A 163 5.57 -2.62 -9.96
N GLN A 164 4.77 -2.53 -8.91
CA GLN A 164 3.49 -1.84 -8.90
C GLN A 164 3.59 -0.51 -8.14
N GLN A 165 3.04 0.55 -8.73
CA GLN A 165 2.80 1.83 -8.08
C GLN A 165 1.34 2.23 -8.22
N ASP A 166 0.67 2.53 -7.11
CA ASP A 166 -0.73 2.91 -7.09
C ASP A 166 -0.86 4.39 -6.70
N PHE A 167 -1.53 5.15 -7.55
CA PHE A 167 -1.74 6.59 -7.40
C PHE A 167 -3.21 6.84 -7.13
N VAL A 168 -3.53 7.29 -5.93
CA VAL A 168 -4.90 7.64 -5.54
C VAL A 168 -5.13 9.13 -5.72
N TYR A 169 -6.19 9.47 -6.45
CA TYR A 169 -6.61 10.85 -6.72
C TYR A 169 -7.87 11.17 -5.94
N GLY A 170 -8.16 12.44 -5.70
CA GLY A 170 -9.41 12.81 -5.05
C GLY A 170 -9.45 12.57 -3.54
N GLU A 171 -8.47 11.88 -2.96
CA GLU A 171 -8.49 11.49 -1.55
C GLU A 171 -8.07 12.67 -0.65
N PRO A 172 -8.97 13.23 0.17
CA PRO A 172 -8.60 14.20 1.19
C PRO A 172 -7.74 13.52 2.27
N LEU A 173 -6.82 14.29 2.86
CA LEU A 173 -6.00 13.84 3.97
C LEU A 173 -6.53 14.46 5.27
N ALA A 174 -6.89 13.63 6.24
CA ALA A 174 -7.37 14.08 7.55
C ALA A 174 -6.28 14.75 8.39
N GLU A 175 -5.02 14.52 8.02
CA GLU A 175 -3.84 15.17 8.58
C GLU A 175 -2.95 15.65 7.43
N ALA A 176 -2.30 16.81 7.59
CA ALA A 176 -1.35 17.27 6.59
C ALA A 176 -0.18 16.29 6.45
N PRO A 177 0.31 16.00 5.23
CA PRO A 177 1.46 15.14 5.04
C PRO A 177 2.72 15.80 5.60
N ALA A 178 3.64 15.00 6.13
CA ALA A 178 4.90 15.47 6.68
C ALA A 178 6.08 15.17 5.75
N GLU A 179 7.03 16.09 5.65
CA GLU A 179 8.35 15.77 5.10
C GLU A 179 9.02 14.71 5.98
N THR A 180 9.32 13.56 5.40
CA THR A 180 9.78 12.38 6.11
C THR A 180 11.01 11.80 5.42
N ALA A 181 12.05 11.55 6.23
CA ALA A 181 13.22 10.79 5.84
C ALA A 181 12.87 9.29 5.71
N VAL A 182 12.44 8.89 4.52
CA VAL A 182 12.05 7.50 4.21
C VAL A 182 13.29 6.63 4.09
N THR A 183 13.35 5.57 4.91
CA THR A 183 14.46 4.62 4.93
C THR A 183 14.31 3.60 3.80
N LEU A 184 15.27 3.58 2.88
CA LEU A 184 15.37 2.63 1.79
C LEU A 184 15.87 1.26 2.26
N GLY A 185 15.74 0.26 1.39
CA GLY A 185 16.23 -1.08 1.63
C GLY A 185 17.70 -1.20 1.94
N SER A 186 18.52 -0.34 1.33
CA SER A 186 19.95 -0.20 1.55
C SER A 186 20.34 0.45 2.89
N GLY A 187 19.38 1.03 3.62
CA GLY A 187 19.62 1.84 4.82
C GLY A 187 19.88 3.33 4.54
N ALA A 188 20.00 3.74 3.27
CA ALA A 188 19.99 5.15 2.88
C ALA A 188 18.61 5.79 3.13
N THR A 189 18.56 7.12 3.25
CA THR A 189 17.30 7.86 3.39
C THR A 189 17.03 8.75 2.18
N VAL A 190 15.74 8.95 1.88
CA VAL A 190 15.26 9.93 0.90
C VAL A 190 14.15 10.78 1.51
N GLU A 191 14.10 12.07 1.19
CA GLU A 191 13.06 12.97 1.68
C GLU A 191 11.83 12.89 0.78
N LEU A 192 10.67 12.55 1.36
CA LEU A 192 9.39 12.48 0.68
C LEU A 192 8.29 13.05 1.58
N LEU A 193 7.22 13.58 0.99
CA LEU A 193 5.98 13.74 1.73
C LEU A 193 5.45 12.35 2.07
N ALA A 194 5.03 12.14 3.32
CA ALA A 194 4.48 10.88 3.77
C ALA A 194 3.33 11.06 4.77
N ALA A 195 2.48 10.06 4.86
CA ALA A 195 1.47 9.96 5.91
C ALA A 195 2.12 9.69 7.27
N SER A 196 1.53 10.21 8.36
CA SER A 196 1.98 9.84 9.69
C SER A 196 1.64 8.37 10.01
N PRO A 197 2.30 7.78 11.03
CA PRO A 197 1.92 6.47 11.54
C PRO A 197 0.46 6.43 12.02
N ALA A 198 -0.05 7.53 12.60
CA ALA A 198 -1.42 7.63 13.08
C ALA A 198 -2.43 7.61 11.92
N LEU A 199 -2.19 8.39 10.86
CA LEU A 199 -3.03 8.36 9.66
C LEU A 199 -2.99 6.99 8.98
N SER A 200 -1.81 6.37 8.93
CA SER A 200 -1.64 5.01 8.41
C SER A 200 -2.47 4.00 9.21
N LEU A 201 -2.49 4.10 10.54
CA LEU A 201 -3.33 3.26 11.40
C LEU A 201 -4.82 3.48 11.13
N CYS A 202 -5.27 4.74 11.05
CA CYS A 202 -6.67 5.05 10.78
C CYS A 202 -7.17 4.43 9.48
N TRP A 203 -6.36 4.48 8.42
CA TRP A 203 -6.69 3.83 7.16
C TRP A 203 -6.80 2.31 7.27
N LYS A 204 -5.88 1.67 8.00
CA LYS A 204 -5.95 0.21 8.21
C LYS A 204 -7.22 -0.19 8.96
N LEU A 205 -7.60 0.57 9.99
CA LEU A 205 -8.85 0.35 10.74
C LEU A 205 -10.08 0.57 9.86
N LEU A 206 -10.07 1.59 9.00
CA LEU A 206 -11.12 1.83 8.02
C LEU A 206 -11.30 0.63 7.08
N TRP A 207 -10.21 0.11 6.51
CA TRP A 207 -10.29 -1.03 5.56
C TRP A 207 -10.73 -2.31 6.26
N LEU A 208 -10.22 -2.58 7.46
CA LEU A 208 -10.60 -3.76 8.21
C LEU A 208 -12.08 -3.74 8.65
N GLY A 209 -12.61 -2.56 8.98
CA GLY A 209 -13.97 -2.42 9.45
C GLY A 209 -15.02 -2.32 8.34
N ASN A 210 -14.68 -1.71 7.20
CA ASN A 210 -15.69 -1.29 6.21
C ASN A 210 -15.49 -1.87 4.81
N ASP A 211 -14.39 -2.59 4.52
CA ASP A 211 -14.23 -3.24 3.22
C ASP A 211 -14.99 -4.57 3.18
N ILE A 212 -15.48 -4.94 2.00
CA ILE A 212 -16.12 -6.24 1.77
C ILE A 212 -15.12 -7.40 1.96
N HIS A 213 -13.83 -7.13 1.76
CA HIS A 213 -12.75 -8.13 1.83
C HIS A 213 -11.57 -7.69 2.73
N PRO A 214 -11.75 -7.60 4.05
CA PRO A 214 -10.68 -7.25 5.00
C PRO A 214 -9.47 -8.19 4.87
N GLN A 215 -8.28 -7.62 4.69
CA GLN A 215 -7.08 -8.42 4.41
C GLN A 215 -6.22 -8.65 5.66
N GLY A 216 -5.66 -9.85 5.82
CA GLY A 216 -4.76 -10.17 6.95
C GLY A 216 -3.51 -9.29 7.02
N LYS A 217 -3.00 -8.80 5.88
CA LYS A 217 -1.89 -7.83 5.84
C LYS A 217 -2.24 -6.51 6.53
N ASP A 218 -3.51 -6.09 6.44
CA ASP A 218 -3.96 -4.84 7.05
C ASP A 218 -4.13 -5.01 8.56
N LEU A 219 -4.58 -6.18 9.03
CA LEU A 219 -4.61 -6.53 10.46
C LEU A 219 -3.20 -6.56 11.06
N TYR A 220 -2.25 -7.21 10.38
CA TYR A 220 -0.85 -7.24 10.81
C TYR A 220 -0.27 -5.83 10.94
N ASP A 221 -0.41 -5.02 9.88
CA ASP A 221 0.08 -3.65 9.86
C ASP A 221 -0.60 -2.79 10.96
N ALA A 222 -1.92 -2.92 11.15
CA ALA A 222 -2.69 -2.20 12.16
C ALA A 222 -2.22 -2.52 13.59
N VAL A 223 -1.97 -3.80 13.89
CA VAL A 223 -1.47 -4.22 15.21
C VAL A 223 -0.14 -3.56 15.51
N LEU A 224 0.81 -3.65 14.58
CA LEU A 224 2.15 -3.09 14.81
C LEU A 224 2.11 -1.57 14.94
N LEU A 225 1.29 -0.89 14.12
CA LEU A 225 1.08 0.55 14.23
C LEU A 225 0.44 0.94 15.57
N ALA A 226 -0.60 0.22 16.01
CA ALA A 226 -1.28 0.50 17.28
C ALA A 226 -0.40 0.22 18.50
N GLU A 227 0.54 -0.72 18.41
CA GLU A 227 1.49 -1.01 19.49
C GLU A 227 2.55 0.09 19.65
N CYS A 228 2.86 0.86 18.60
CA CYS A 228 3.88 1.91 18.62
C CYS A 228 3.35 3.35 18.52
N THR A 229 2.07 3.53 18.16
CA THR A 229 1.44 4.83 17.90
C THR A 229 0.13 4.96 18.66
N ARG A 230 -0.11 6.14 19.23
CA ARG A 230 -1.42 6.51 19.79
C ARG A 230 -2.23 7.27 18.75
N LEU A 231 -3.52 6.96 18.66
CA LEU A 231 -4.43 7.74 17.82
C LEU A 231 -4.68 9.13 18.44
N PRO A 232 -4.47 10.21 17.68
CA PRO A 232 -4.93 11.53 18.07
C PRO A 232 -6.47 11.56 18.16
N PRO A 233 -7.03 12.33 19.12
CA PRO A 233 -8.47 12.45 19.25
C PRO A 233 -9.15 12.90 17.96
N GLY A 234 -10.23 12.21 17.57
CA GLY A 234 -11.04 12.56 16.40
C GLY A 234 -10.41 12.28 15.02
N LEU A 235 -9.14 11.87 14.94
CA LEU A 235 -8.50 11.60 13.64
C LEU A 235 -9.20 10.46 12.88
N LEU A 236 -9.58 9.39 13.60
CA LEU A 236 -10.28 8.26 12.99
C LEU A 236 -11.66 8.66 12.45
N GLU A 237 -12.41 9.46 13.22
CA GLU A 237 -13.71 9.99 12.79
C GLU A 237 -13.57 10.88 11.54
N ALA A 238 -12.54 11.72 11.51
CA ALA A 238 -12.23 12.55 10.35
C ALA A 238 -11.91 11.70 9.11
N VAL A 239 -11.10 10.65 9.26
CA VAL A 239 -10.77 9.71 8.16
C VAL A 239 -12.04 8.99 7.64
N VAL A 240 -12.88 8.48 8.54
CA VAL A 240 -14.13 7.77 8.17
C VAL A 240 -15.08 8.72 7.43
N THR A 241 -15.25 9.95 7.93
CA THR A 241 -16.12 10.95 7.33
C THR A 241 -15.62 11.38 5.95
N GLN A 242 -14.32 11.59 5.83
CA GLN A 242 -13.68 11.97 4.57
C GLN A 242 -13.76 10.86 3.51
N ALA A 243 -13.53 9.61 3.90
CA ALA A 243 -13.64 8.47 2.99
C ALA A 243 -15.07 8.32 2.45
N ALA A 244 -16.08 8.44 3.32
CA ALA A 244 -17.48 8.38 2.91
C ALA A 244 -17.85 9.56 2.00
N ALA A 245 -17.40 10.78 2.31
CA ALA A 245 -17.62 11.93 1.45
C ALA A 245 -17.00 11.75 0.06
N ALA A 246 -15.80 11.18 -0.04
CA ALA A 246 -15.13 10.88 -1.31
C ALA A 246 -15.92 9.83 -2.12
N ALA A 247 -16.47 8.81 -1.46
CA ALA A 247 -17.33 7.80 -2.06
C ALA A 247 -18.75 8.31 -2.39
N ARG A 248 -19.13 9.52 -1.94
CA ARG A 248 -20.51 10.07 -1.98
C ARG A 248 -21.51 9.21 -1.20
N GLU A 249 -21.05 8.67 -0.08
CA GLU A 249 -21.80 7.80 0.81
C GLU A 249 -21.97 8.46 2.19
N GLN A 250 -22.79 7.85 3.04
CA GLN A 250 -22.88 8.25 4.44
C GLN A 250 -21.73 7.60 5.23
N PRO A 251 -21.12 8.31 6.19
CA PRO A 251 -20.11 7.72 7.07
C PRO A 251 -20.70 6.52 7.81
N MET A 252 -20.09 5.35 7.62
CA MET A 252 -20.42 4.15 8.39
C MET A 252 -19.49 4.07 9.59
N PRO A 253 -20.01 3.97 10.83
CA PRO A 253 -19.18 3.74 12.00
C PRO A 253 -18.43 2.42 11.84
N LEU A 254 -17.19 2.36 12.31
CA LEU A 254 -16.45 1.10 12.32
C LEU A 254 -17.17 0.09 13.22
N PRO A 255 -17.22 -1.20 12.84
CA PRO A 255 -17.77 -2.22 13.71
C PRO A 255 -17.03 -2.21 15.06
N PRO A 256 -17.75 -2.14 16.20
CA PRO A 256 -17.15 -1.89 17.52
C PRO A 256 -16.29 -3.07 18.01
N GLU A 257 -16.64 -4.26 17.56
CA GLU A 257 -16.12 -5.56 18.00
C GLU A 257 -15.10 -6.07 16.97
N ILE A 258 -13.81 -5.90 17.28
CA ILE A 258 -12.66 -6.30 16.42
C ILE A 258 -12.59 -7.83 16.28
N ASP A 259 -13.05 -8.54 17.30
CA ASP A 259 -13.21 -9.98 17.34
C ASP A 259 -14.17 -10.50 16.26
N GLU A 260 -15.19 -9.74 15.89
CA GLU A 260 -16.16 -10.11 14.86
C GLU A 260 -15.67 -9.88 13.41
N TRP A 261 -14.52 -9.23 13.21
CA TRP A 261 -14.02 -8.92 11.86
C TRP A 261 -13.65 -10.19 11.09
N ASP A 262 -14.23 -10.40 9.92
CA ASP A 262 -13.93 -11.53 9.03
C ASP A 262 -12.70 -11.21 8.16
N VAL A 263 -11.51 -11.44 8.73
CA VAL A 263 -10.22 -11.10 8.12
C VAL A 263 -9.65 -12.30 7.37
N ASP A 264 -9.26 -12.11 6.10
CA ASP A 264 -8.57 -13.13 5.30
C ASP A 264 -7.12 -13.36 5.77
N TRP A 265 -7.01 -14.11 6.87
CA TRP A 265 -5.74 -14.44 7.52
C TRP A 265 -5.00 -15.59 6.85
N GLU A 266 -5.74 -16.56 6.30
CA GLU A 266 -5.20 -17.73 5.61
C GLU A 266 -4.33 -17.30 4.42
N ASN A 267 -4.82 -16.36 3.61
CA ASN A 267 -4.09 -15.83 2.48
C ASN A 267 -2.82 -15.07 2.92
N PHE A 268 -2.92 -14.25 3.96
CA PHE A 268 -1.77 -13.54 4.52
C PHE A 268 -0.68 -14.51 5.03
N ARG A 269 -1.06 -15.57 5.74
CA ARG A 269 -0.11 -16.59 6.23
C ARG A 269 0.61 -17.33 5.10
N ARG A 270 -0.04 -17.55 3.95
CA ARG A 270 0.61 -18.18 2.79
C ARG A 270 1.69 -17.29 2.19
N GLU A 271 1.46 -15.97 2.18
CA GLU A 271 2.43 -14.99 1.68
C GLU A 271 3.56 -14.71 2.70
N TYR A 272 3.26 -14.76 4.01
CA TYR A 272 4.18 -14.48 5.11
C TYR A 272 4.21 -15.63 6.14
N PRO A 273 4.76 -16.81 5.79
CA PRO A 273 4.74 -17.99 6.65
C PRO A 273 5.56 -17.85 7.94
N ASP A 274 6.47 -16.88 7.99
CA ASP A 274 7.30 -16.60 9.16
C ASP A 274 6.53 -15.83 10.26
N VAL A 275 5.33 -15.34 9.98
CA VAL A 275 4.50 -14.64 10.97
C VAL A 275 3.81 -15.67 11.87
N ALA A 276 4.12 -15.60 13.16
CA ALA A 276 3.54 -16.48 14.18
C ALA A 276 2.14 -16.02 14.63
N GLY A 277 1.38 -16.96 15.19
CA GLY A 277 0.03 -16.73 15.74
C GLY A 277 -1.10 -17.01 14.75
N ASP A 278 -2.32 -16.99 15.28
CA ASP A 278 -3.56 -17.07 14.51
C ASP A 278 -4.31 -15.72 14.48
N VAL A 279 -5.36 -15.63 13.66
CA VAL A 279 -6.12 -14.38 13.47
C VAL A 279 -6.67 -13.83 14.79
N GLU A 280 -7.08 -14.70 15.71
CA GLU A 280 -7.68 -14.31 16.98
C GLU A 280 -6.64 -13.72 17.94
N ASP A 281 -5.42 -14.24 17.93
CA ASP A 281 -4.30 -13.63 18.65
C ASP A 281 -4.01 -12.21 18.16
N TRP A 282 -4.03 -12.00 16.83
CA TRP A 282 -3.76 -10.69 16.24
C TRP A 282 -4.91 -9.69 16.48
N LYS A 283 -6.17 -10.11 16.37
CA LYS A 283 -7.34 -9.30 16.76
C LYS A 283 -7.28 -8.88 18.23
N ARG A 284 -6.96 -9.82 19.13
CA ARG A 284 -6.83 -9.54 20.56
C ARG A 284 -5.72 -8.52 20.84
N ARG A 285 -4.57 -8.65 20.17
CA ARG A 285 -3.48 -7.67 20.27
C ARG A 285 -3.92 -6.29 19.80
N LEU A 286 -4.64 -6.20 18.68
CA LEU A 286 -5.17 -4.93 18.18
C LEU A 286 -6.09 -4.27 19.22
N ALA A 287 -7.05 -5.03 19.76
CA ALA A 287 -7.99 -4.53 20.77
C ALA A 287 -7.26 -4.01 22.01
N VAL A 288 -6.26 -4.74 22.51
CA VAL A 288 -5.45 -4.33 23.67
C VAL A 288 -4.63 -3.07 23.37
N ALA A 289 -4.03 -2.98 22.18
CA ALA A 289 -3.24 -1.82 21.78
C ALA A 289 -4.12 -0.55 21.65
N LEU A 290 -5.29 -0.68 21.01
CA LEU A 290 -6.22 0.43 20.83
C LEU A 290 -6.82 0.91 22.15
N ALA A 291 -7.08 0.00 23.11
CA ALA A 291 -7.55 0.38 24.45
C ALA A 291 -6.57 1.28 25.24
N ARG A 292 -5.30 1.36 24.81
CA ARG A 292 -4.28 2.25 25.42
C ARG A 292 -4.25 3.64 24.79
N SER A 293 -4.89 3.83 23.63
CA SER A 293 -5.01 5.14 23.00
C SER A 293 -6.10 5.96 23.71
N PRO A 294 -5.84 7.24 24.04
CA PRO A 294 -6.83 8.10 24.66
C PRO A 294 -7.86 8.55 23.61
N ASP A 295 -8.73 7.63 23.19
CA ASP A 295 -10.02 7.94 22.54
C ASP A 295 -11.02 6.75 22.61
N ARG A 296 -11.01 6.00 23.71
CA ARG A 296 -12.14 5.16 24.10
C ARG A 296 -12.60 5.62 25.48
N ASP A 297 -13.43 6.66 25.52
CA ASP A 297 -14.37 6.75 26.63
C ASP A 297 -15.34 5.56 26.48
N PRO A 298 -15.38 4.60 27.41
CA PRO A 298 -16.35 3.50 27.35
C PRO A 298 -17.82 3.99 27.32
N ALA A 299 -18.09 5.27 27.59
CA ALA A 299 -19.43 5.85 27.55
C ALA A 299 -19.97 6.15 26.13
N SER A 300 -19.13 6.22 25.08
CA SER A 300 -19.62 6.52 23.71
C SER A 300 -20.16 5.30 22.94
N LEU A 301 -20.09 4.09 23.51
CA LEU A 301 -20.62 2.86 22.91
C LEU A 301 -21.98 2.42 23.48
N THR A 302 -22.58 3.22 24.37
CA THR A 302 -23.92 2.98 24.90
C THR A 302 -24.78 4.23 24.80
N ALA A 303 -25.06 4.70 23.59
CA ALA A 303 -26.12 5.69 23.37
C ALA A 303 -26.71 5.62 21.96
N ARG A 304 -27.69 4.71 21.84
CA ARG A 304 -28.82 4.66 20.89
C ARG A 304 -28.59 4.14 19.48
#